data_AF-E8T5A6-F1
#
_entry.id   AF-E8T5A6-F1
#
_cell.length_a   1.000
_cell.length_b   1.000
_cell.length_c   1.000
_cell.angle_alpha   90.00
_cell.angle_beta   90.00
_cell.angle_gamma   90.00
#
_symmetry.space_group_name_H-M   'P 1'
#
loop_
_entity.id
_entity.type
_entity.pdbx_description
1 polymer ?
#
loop_
_entity_poly.entity_id
_entity_poly.type
_entity_poly.pdbx_seq_one_letter_code
_entity_poly.pdbx_strand_id
1 'polypeptide(L)' 'MKKLVIALIKFYQRYISPLTPGTCRYYPTCSSYAIMAVEKYGLLKGGVKAVWRVLRCNPFSRGGVDYP' A
#
# COMPACT_ATOMS: atom_id res chain seq x y z
N MET A 1 4.31 -4.25 17.33
CA MET A 1 3.74 -4.99 16.17
C MET A 1 3.61 -4.14 14.90
N LYS A 2 3.14 -2.88 14.97
CA LYS A 2 2.98 -1.99 13.78
C LYS A 2 4.28 -1.80 12.96
N LYS A 3 5.41 -1.62 13.66
CA LYS A 3 6.74 -1.39 13.05
C LYS A 3 7.27 -2.57 12.24
N LEU A 4 6.94 -3.81 12.62
CA LEU A 4 7.39 -5.02 11.91
C LEU A 4 6.80 -5.09 10.50
N VAL A 5 5.51 -4.80 10.37
CA VAL A 5 4.85 -4.81 9.06
C VAL A 5 5.23 -3.61 8.21
N ILE A 6 5.41 -2.43 8.82
CA ILE A 6 5.96 -1.27 8.11
C ILE A 6 7.38 -1.56 7.61
N ALA A 7 8.21 -2.26 8.41
CA ALA A 7 9.55 -2.67 8.00
C ALA A 7 9.51 -3.67 6.84
N LEU A 8 8.59 -4.65 6.86
CA LEU A 8 8.37 -5.59 5.75
C LEU A 8 7.90 -4.87 4.47
N ILE A 9 6.97 -3.92 4.58
CA ILE A 9 6.50 -3.13 3.44
C ILE A 9 7.62 -2.24 2.88
N LYS A 10 8.43 -1.63 3.75
CA LYS A 10 9.60 -0.85 3.32
C LYS A 10 10.69 -1.73 2.69
N PHE A 11 10.89 -2.93 3.20
CA PHE A 11 11.79 -3.91 2.59
C PHE A 11 11.30 -4.29 1.18
N TYR A 12 10.01 -4.60 1.04
CA TYR A 12 9.38 -4.82 -0.25
C TYR A 12 9.54 -3.60 -1.19
N GLN A 13 9.31 -2.38 -0.70
CA GLN A 13 9.53 -1.16 -1.49
C GLN A 13 10.99 -0.98 -1.92
N ARG A 14 11.95 -1.31 -1.05
CA ARG A 14 13.38 -1.10 -1.32
C ARG A 14 13.94 -2.12 -2.31
N TYR A 15 13.51 -3.37 -2.21
CA TYR A 15 14.11 -4.48 -2.95
C TYR A 15 13.27 -4.92 -4.16
N ILE A 16 11.94 -4.84 -4.09
CA ILE A 16 11.04 -5.35 -5.14
C ILE A 16 10.45 -4.22 -5.97
N SER A 17 10.08 -3.08 -5.38
CA SER A 17 9.52 -1.95 -6.13
C SER A 17 10.40 -1.39 -7.27
N PRO A 18 11.75 -1.29 -7.17
CA PRO A 18 12.55 -0.79 -8.29
C PRO A 18 12.65 -1.78 -9.46
N LEU A 19 12.35 -3.07 -9.23
CA LEU A 19 12.34 -4.11 -10.26
C LEU A 19 11.00 -4.19 -11.00
N THR A 20 9.94 -3.60 -10.44
CA THR A 20 8.60 -3.59 -11.03
C THR A 20 8.23 -2.18 -11.52
N PRO A 21 7.74 -2.00 -12.76
CA PRO A 21 7.28 -0.70 -13.22
C PRO A 21 6.17 -0.17 -12.30
N GLY A 22 6.22 1.14 -12.00
CA GLY A 22 5.28 1.82 -11.11
C GLY A 22 3.86 1.79 -11.65
N THR A 23 3.12 0.72 -11.33
CA THR A 23 1.78 0.41 -11.86
C THR A 23 0.65 0.87 -10.94
N CYS A 24 0.95 1.45 -9.77
CA CYS A 24 -0.11 1.98 -8.91
C CYS A 24 -0.81 3.17 -9.59
N ARG A 25 -2.09 2.99 -9.91
CA ARG A 25 -2.96 4.05 -10.45
C ARG A 25 -3.48 5.03 -9.41
N TYR A 26 -3.33 4.71 -8.14
CA TYR A 26 -3.80 5.54 -7.06
C TYR A 26 -2.65 6.30 -6.39
N TYR A 27 -2.91 7.56 -6.04
CA TYR A 27 -2.02 8.39 -5.24
C TYR A 27 -2.59 8.56 -3.83
N PRO A 28 -1.77 8.46 -2.77
CA PRO A 28 -0.41 7.94 -2.77
C PRO A 28 -0.38 6.45 -3.15
N THR A 29 0.79 5.93 -3.50
CA THR A 29 0.96 4.54 -3.95
C THR A 29 0.41 3.54 -2.94
N CYS A 30 0.04 2.35 -3.42
CA CYS A 30 -0.63 1.32 -2.63
C CYS A 30 0.18 0.92 -1.37
N SER A 31 1.52 0.90 -1.47
CA SER A 31 2.45 0.70 -0.37
C SER A 31 2.48 1.87 0.63
N SER A 32 2.43 3.11 0.16
CA SER A 32 2.39 4.30 1.04
C SER A 32 1.04 4.40 1.74
N TYR A 33 -0.05 4.09 1.05
CA TYR A 33 -1.37 3.93 1.66
C TYR A 33 -1.35 2.84 2.73
N ALA A 34 -0.70 1.71 2.48
CA ALA A 34 -0.60 0.63 3.46
C ALA A 34 0.08 1.09 4.76
N ILE A 35 1.17 1.86 4.66
CA ILE A 35 1.86 2.42 5.82
C ILE A 35 0.92 3.37 6.58
N MET A 36 0.32 4.34 5.89
CA MET A 36 -0.60 5.31 6.51
C MET A 36 -1.83 4.64 7.15
N ALA A 37 -2.39 3.62 6.49
CA ALA A 37 -3.56 2.89 6.98
C ALA A 37 -3.23 2.08 8.23
N VAL A 38 -2.06 1.43 8.28
CA VAL A 38 -1.58 0.70 9.46
C VAL A 38 -1.26 1.65 10.61
N GLU A 39 -0.77 2.85 10.31
CA GLU A 39 -0.47 3.88 11.29
C GLU A 39 -1.76 4.44 11.93
N LYS A 40 -2.76 4.73 11.10
CA LYS A 40 -4.06 5.31 11.51
C LYS A 40 -5.02 4.32 12.16
N TYR A 41 -5.18 3.13 11.57
CA TYR A 41 -6.19 2.13 11.99
C TYR A 41 -5.61 0.91 12.73
N GLY A 42 -4.28 0.81 12.84
CA GLY A 42 -3.60 -0.37 13.38
C GLY A 42 -3.45 -1.49 12.36
N LEU A 43 -2.78 -2.57 12.76
CA LEU A 43 -2.31 -3.61 11.85
C LEU A 43 -3.45 -4.37 11.13
N LEU A 44 -4.46 -4.79 11.89
CA LEU A 44 -5.56 -5.61 11.37
C LEU A 44 -6.44 -4.79 10.41
N LYS A 45 -7.05 -3.70 10.89
CA LYS A 45 -7.93 -2.85 10.07
C LYS A 45 -7.18 -2.14 8.95
N GLY A 46 -5.97 -1.62 9.23
CA GLY A 46 -5.14 -0.96 8.22
C GLY A 46 -4.62 -1.92 7.17
N GLY A 47 -4.21 -3.14 7.57
CA GLY A 47 -3.78 -4.20 6.68
C GLY A 47 -4.91 -4.66 5.73
N VAL A 48 -6.11 -4.90 6.26
CA VAL A 48 -7.27 -5.27 5.42
C VAL A 48 -7.60 -4.18 4.40
N LYS A 49 -7.65 -2.90 4.81
CA LYS A 49 -7.87 -1.78 3.89
C LYS A 49 -6.79 -1.68 2.81
N ALA A 50 -5.52 -1.89 3.19
CA ALA A 50 -4.39 -1.85 2.29
C ALA A 50 -4.46 -2.96 1.23
N VAL A 51 -4.67 -4.22 1.67
CA VAL A 51 -4.81 -5.38 0.77
C VAL A 51 -6.00 -5.20 -0.17
N TRP A 52 -7.14 -4.76 0.35
CA TRP A 52 -8.34 -4.47 -0.45
C TRP A 52 -8.08 -3.41 -1.52
N ARG A 53 -7.22 -2.43 -1.25
CA ARG A 53 -6.83 -1.42 -2.25
C ARG A 53 -5.83 -1.95 -3.26
N VAL A 54 -4.86 -2.77 -2.86
CA VAL A 54 -3.93 -3.44 -3.78
C VAL A 54 -4.70 -4.31 -4.77
N LEU A 55 -5.70 -5.07 -4.31
CA LEU A 55 -6.57 -5.89 -5.17
C LEU A 55 -7.37 -5.06 -6.18
N ARG A 56 -7.80 -3.85 -5.80
CA ARG A 56 -8.49 -2.91 -6.70
C ARG A 56 -7.54 -2.14 -7.62
N CYS A 57 -6.23 -2.18 -7.35
CA CYS A 57 -5.22 -1.52 -8.17
C CYS A 57 -4.88 -2.39 -9.39
N ASN A 58 -5.78 -2.38 -10.37
CA ASN A 58 -5.64 -3.14 -11.60
C ASN A 58 -5.69 -2.20 -12.82
N PRO A 59 -5.25 -2.66 -14.02
CA PRO A 59 -5.24 -1.86 -15.23
C PRO A 59 -6.64 -1.52 -15.80
N PHE A 60 -7.72 -1.82 -15.09
CA PHE A 60 -9.07 -1.38 -15.43
C PHE A 60 -9.62 -0.34 -14.44
N SER A 61 -8.90 -0.08 -13.35
CA SER A 61 -9.28 0.96 -12.39
C SER A 61 -8.99 2.35 -12.94
N ARG A 62 -9.92 3.29 -12.81
CA ARG A 62 -9.71 4.71 -13.21
C ARG A 62 -8.54 5.38 -12.48
N GLY A 63 -8.02 4.80 -11.40
CA GLY A 63 -7.04 5.46 -10.54
C GLY A 63 -7.64 6.65 -9.81
N GLY A 64 -6.80 7.41 -9.10
CA GLY A 64 -7.22 8.62 -8.40
C GLY A 64 -6.50 8.87 -7.08
N VAL A 65 -6.85 9.96 -6.41
CA VAL A 65 -6.28 10.32 -5.11
C VAL A 65 -7.17 9.77 -4.00
N ASP A 66 -6.66 8.86 -3.18
CA ASP A 66 -7.41 8.27 -2.05
C ASP A 66 -6.45 8.12 -0.86
N TYR A 67 -6.79 8.72 0.29
CA TYR A 67 -5.99 8.67 1.52
C TYR A 67 -6.74 7.87 2.61
N PRO A 68 -6.04 7.15 3.50
CA PRO A 68 -6.68 6.39 4.57
C PRO A 68 -7.19 7.28 5.70
#